data_AF-A0A6G3RFI6-F1
#
_entry.id   AF-A0A6G3RFI6-F1
#
_cell.length_a   1.000
_cell.length_b   1.000
_cell.length_c   1.000
_cell.angle_alpha   90.00
_cell.angle_beta   90.00
_cell.angle_gamma   90.00
#
_symmetry.space_group_name_H-M   'P 1'
#
loop_
_entity.id
_entity.type
_entity.pdbx_description
1 polymer ?
#
loop_
_entity_poly.entity_id
_entity_poly.type
_entity_poly.pdbx_seq_one_letter_code
_entity_poly.pdbx_strand_id
1 'polypeptide(L)' 'MTPAPPAGIPAVAVVGIGADGWEGLPAASRAALAEADVLIGGPRQLELLPAAECPGERVPWPSPL' A
#
# COMPACT_ATOMS: atom_id res chain seq x y z
N MET A 1 22.87 -24.12 2.39
CA MET A 1 21.44 -24.29 2.06
C MET A 1 20.81 -22.91 2.14
N THR A 2 20.52 -22.29 1.00
CA THR A 2 19.83 -20.99 0.93
C THR A 2 18.37 -21.21 1.33
N PRO A 3 17.82 -20.48 2.32
CA PRO A 3 16.39 -20.58 2.59
C PRO A 3 15.61 -20.04 1.38
N ALA A 4 14.62 -20.81 0.92
CA ALA A 4 13.67 -20.33 -0.07
C ALA A 4 12.88 -19.15 0.52
N PRO A 5 12.61 -18.08 -0.25
CA PRO A 5 11.74 -17.00 0.22
C PRO A 5 10.38 -17.58 0.62
N PRO A 6 9.73 -17.06 1.68
CA PRO A 6 8.44 -17.57 2.13
C PRO A 6 7.44 -17.49 0.97
N ALA A 7 6.77 -18.62 0.69
CA ALA A 7 5.62 -18.66 -0.19
C ALA A 7 4.44 -18.04 0.55
N GLY A 8 4.28 -16.74 0.41
CA GLY A 8 3.22 -15.93 0.99
C GLY A 8 3.37 -14.49 0.51
N ILE A 9 2.27 -13.73 0.49
CA ILE A 9 2.31 -12.29 0.27
C ILE A 9 3.35 -11.71 1.25
N PRO A 10 4.33 -10.91 0.81
CA PRO A 10 5.32 -10.34 1.72
C PRO A 10 4.58 -9.64 2.86
N ALA A 11 5.03 -9.88 4.11
CA ALA A 11 4.38 -9.35 5.31
C ALA A 11 4.21 -7.81 5.29
N VAL A 12 4.96 -7.13 4.41
CA VAL A 12 4.81 -5.72 4.07
C VAL A 12 5.04 -5.54 2.57
N ALA A 13 4.08 -4.93 1.87
CA ALA A 13 4.24 -4.45 0.50
C ALA A 13 4.46 -2.93 0.51
N VAL A 14 5.39 -2.45 -0.31
CA VAL A 14 5.67 -1.01 -0.46
C VAL A 14 5.25 -0.57 -1.84
N VAL A 15 4.29 0.36 -1.91
CA VAL A 15 3.77 0.91 -3.16
C VAL A 15 4.12 2.40 -3.22
N GLY A 16 4.80 2.80 -4.31
CA GLY A 16 4.97 4.21 -4.63
C GLY A 16 3.71 4.78 -5.28
N ILE A 17 3.17 5.87 -4.75
CA ILE A 17 1.99 6.56 -5.29
C ILE A 17 2.45 7.88 -5.92
N GLY A 18 2.28 7.97 -7.25
CA GLY A 18 2.55 9.19 -8.01
C GLY A 18 1.47 10.26 -7.82
N ALA A 19 1.68 11.43 -8.43
CA ALA A 19 0.70 12.51 -8.39
C ALA A 19 -0.65 12.15 -9.05
N ASP A 20 -0.63 11.17 -9.97
CA ASP A 20 -1.81 10.64 -10.65
C ASP A 20 -2.69 9.75 -9.74
N GLY A 21 -2.25 9.49 -8.50
CA GLY A 21 -3.00 8.72 -7.51
C GLY A 21 -3.30 7.29 -7.96
N TRP A 22 -4.47 6.79 -7.56
CA TRP A 22 -4.92 5.42 -7.81
C TRP A 22 -4.94 5.01 -9.29
N GLU A 23 -5.38 5.89 -10.18
CA GLU A 23 -5.49 5.58 -11.62
C GLU A 23 -4.13 5.33 -12.28
N GLY A 24 -3.07 5.94 -11.76
CA GLY A 24 -1.70 5.75 -12.23
C GLY A 24 -1.04 4.45 -11.76
N LEU A 25 -1.67 3.68 -10.87
CA LEU A 25 -1.05 2.51 -10.26
C LEU A 25 -1.09 1.27 -11.18
N PRO A 26 0.00 0.49 -11.27
CA PRO A 26 -0.01 -0.83 -11.91
C PRO A 26 -1.01 -1.77 -11.23
N ALA A 27 -1.52 -2.75 -11.99
CA ALA A 27 -2.52 -3.71 -11.49
C ALA A 27 -2.05 -4.46 -10.23
N ALA A 28 -0.77 -4.87 -10.16
CA ALA A 28 -0.22 -5.55 -9.00
C ALA A 28 -0.19 -4.65 -7.74
N SER A 29 0.08 -3.35 -7.90
CA SER A 29 0.06 -2.39 -6.81
C SER A 29 -1.35 -2.15 -6.28
N ARG A 30 -2.34 -2.06 -7.19
CA ARG A 30 -3.76 -1.95 -6.82
C ARG A 30 -4.24 -3.18 -6.06
N ALA A 31 -3.88 -4.38 -6.51
CA ALA A 31 -4.20 -5.62 -5.81
C ALA A 31 -3.60 -5.65 -4.40
N ALA A 32 -2.32 -5.31 -4.25
CA ALA A 32 -1.66 -5.27 -2.95
C ALA A 32 -2.32 -4.27 -1.98
N LEU A 33 -2.77 -3.11 -2.46
CA LEU A 33 -3.47 -2.12 -1.64
C LEU A 33 -4.91 -2.53 -1.30
N ALA A 34 -5.60 -3.20 -2.21
CA ALA A 34 -6.96 -3.69 -2.00
C ALA A 34 -7.03 -4.86 -1.01
N GLU A 35 -5.99 -5.71 -1.00
CA GLU A 35 -5.87 -6.85 -0.08
C GLU A 35 -5.25 -6.46 1.28
N ALA A 36 -4.73 -5.25 1.43
CA ALA A 36 -4.09 -4.82 2.66
C ALA A 36 -5.12 -4.53 3.76
N ASP A 37 -4.98 -5.22 4.90
CA ASP A 37 -5.76 -4.93 6.11
C ASP A 37 -5.39 -3.56 6.72
N VAL A 38 -4.14 -3.13 6.55
CA VAL A 38 -3.61 -1.87 7.10
C VAL A 38 -2.78 -1.13 6.04
N LEU A 39 -3.08 0.15 5.88
CA LEU A 39 -2.43 1.08 4.96
C LEU A 39 -1.69 2.14 5.77
N ILE A 40 -0.36 2.06 5.78
CA ILE A 40 0.49 3.00 6.50
C ILE A 40 1.16 3.94 5.47
N GLY A 41 1.08 5.25 5.68
CA GLY A 41 1.69 6.21 4.78
C GLY A 41 1.56 7.66 5.22
N GLY A 42 2.16 8.57 4.46
CA GLY A 42 1.96 10.00 4.67
C GLY A 42 0.49 10.39 4.40
N PRO A 43 -0.06 11.40 5.10
CA PRO A 43 -1.46 11.80 4.94
C PRO A 43 -1.85 12.04 3.47
N ARG A 44 -1.01 12.76 2.72
CA ARG A 44 -1.22 13.04 1.29
C ARG A 44 -1.35 11.77 0.46
N GLN A 45 -0.52 10.76 0.69
CA GLN A 45 -0.60 9.50 -0.06
C GLN A 45 -1.86 8.70 0.30
N LEU A 46 -2.21 8.66 1.58
CA LEU A 46 -3.41 7.97 2.04
C LEU A 46 -4.70 8.61 1.49
N GLU A 47 -4.72 9.93 1.33
CA GLU A 47 -5.83 10.67 0.69
C GLU A 47 -6.00 10.36 -0.80
N LEU A 48 -4.95 9.94 -1.50
CA LEU A 48 -5.01 9.56 -2.92
C LEU A 48 -5.62 8.17 -3.15
N LEU A 49 -5.84 7.38 -2.09
CA LEU A 49 -6.43 6.07 -2.18
C LEU A 49 -7.95 6.16 -2.03
N PRO A 50 -8.74 5.66 -3.00
CA PRO A 50 -10.18 5.65 -2.88
C PRO A 50 -10.63 4.54 -1.92
N ALA A 51 -11.65 4.85 -1.10
CA ALA A 51 -12.02 4.03 0.06
C ALA A 51 -12.78 2.75 -0.31
N ALA A 52 -13.43 2.72 -1.47
CA ALA A 52 -14.16 1.54 -1.93
C ALA A 52 -13.20 0.43 -2.40
N GLU A 53 -12.04 0.81 -2.93
CA GLU A 53 -11.03 -0.07 -3.49
C GLU A 53 -9.97 -0.46 -2.46
N CYS A 54 -9.73 0.42 -1.48
CA CYS A 54 -8.73 0.24 -0.42
C CYS A 54 -9.42 0.29 0.96
N PRO A 55 -10.04 -0.82 1.41
CA PRO A 55 -10.84 -0.86 2.64
C PRO A 55 -10.01 -0.95 3.92
N GLY A 56 -8.70 -1.21 3.81
CA GLY A 56 -7.80 -1.35 4.96
C GLY A 56 -7.76 -0.11 5.86
N GLU A 57 -7.45 -0.35 7.13
CA GLU A 57 -7.30 0.72 8.13
C GLU A 57 -6.19 1.69 7.71
N ARG A 58 -6.49 2.98 7.68
CA ARG A 58 -5.52 4.01 7.30
C ARG A 58 -4.81 4.54 8.53
N VAL A 59 -3.52 4.24 8.63
CA VAL A 59 -2.66 4.69 9.73
C VAL A 59 -1.71 5.78 9.21
N PRO A 60 -1.96 7.06 9.54
CA PRO A 60 -1.07 8.13 9.13
C PRO A 60 0.29 8.01 9.84
N TRP A 61 1.37 8.09 9.08
CA TRP A 61 2.72 8.15 9.62
C TRP A 61 3.02 9.58 10.13
N PRO A 62 3.55 9.77 11.36
CA PRO A 62 3.82 11.10 11.92
C PRO A 62 4.91 11.89 11.16
N SER A 63 4.88 13.23 11.27
CA SER A 63 5.80 14.15 10.58
C SER A 63 6.48 15.15 11.56
N PRO A 64 7.77 15.51 11.38
CA PRO A 64 8.78 14.81 10.59
C PRO A 64 9.51 13.76 11.45
N LEU A 65 10.30 12.89 10.81
CA LEU A 65 11.43 12.23 11.46
C LEU A 65 12.57 13.24 11.68
#